data_AF-A0A5B0SKT0-F1
#
_entry.id   AF-A0A5B0SKT0-F1
#
_cell.length_a   1.000
_cell.length_b   1.000
_cell.length_c   1.000
_cell.angle_alpha   90.00
_cell.angle_beta   90.00
_cell.angle_gamma   90.00
#
_symmetry.space_group_name_H-M   'P 1'
#
loop_
_entity.id
_entity.type
_entity.pdbx_description
1 polymer ?
#
loop_
_entity_poly.entity_id
_entity_poly.type
_entity_poly.pdbx_seq_one_letter_code
_entity_poly.pdbx_strand_id
1 'polypeptide(L)'
;MTAMRFRTQSAPNQATNFVYEWQLGEGEFANALIKLQSFCMSDLPAQIGIESNLGKGEDGKLYIDLTGVWYGAPNGLTSVIQPFLSQMVSRGIKGIESLLN
;
A
#
# COMPACT_ATOMS: atom_id res chain seq x y z
N MET A 1 4.47 -35.20 8.76
CA MET A 1 3.57 -34.17 9.30
C MET A 1 2.20 -34.38 8.67
N THR A 2 1.17 -34.74 9.43
CA THR A 2 -0.14 -35.16 8.90
C THR A 2 -1.29 -34.22 9.30
N ALA A 3 -1.06 -33.28 10.22
CA ALA A 3 -2.03 -32.24 10.56
C ALA A 3 -1.32 -30.98 11.09
N MET A 4 -1.90 -29.81 10.80
CA MET A 4 -1.55 -28.52 11.40
C MET A 4 -2.77 -28.00 12.17
N ARG A 5 -2.57 -27.46 13.38
CA ARG A 5 -3.62 -26.78 14.15
C ARG A 5 -3.37 -25.27 14.12
N PHE A 6 -4.38 -24.52 13.69
CA PHE A 6 -4.33 -23.06 13.64
C PHE A 6 -5.25 -22.45 14.69
N ARG A 7 -4.87 -21.28 15.20
CA ARG A 7 -5.77 -20.38 15.93
C ARG A 7 -6.12 -19.23 15.00
N THR A 8 -7.40 -19.14 14.64
CA THR A 8 -7.91 -18.05 13.82
C THR A 8 -8.08 -16.78 14.65
N GLN A 9 -8.05 -15.62 13.98
CA GLN A 9 -8.35 -14.31 14.58
C GLN A 9 -9.69 -13.81 14.05
N SER A 10 -10.37 -12.96 14.81
CA SER A 10 -11.59 -12.29 14.33
C SER A 10 -11.27 -11.36 13.17
N ALA A 11 -11.96 -11.53 12.05
CA ALA A 11 -11.89 -10.60 10.94
C ALA A 11 -12.66 -9.30 11.28
N PRO A 12 -12.21 -8.14 10.80
CA PRO A 12 -12.99 -6.91 10.90
C PRO A 12 -14.24 -7.00 10.02
N ASN A 13 -15.30 -6.27 10.41
CA ASN A 13 -16.57 -6.25 9.68
C ASN A 13 -16.47 -5.60 8.28
N GLN A 14 -15.42 -4.81 8.05
CA GLN A 14 -15.13 -4.17 6.78
C GLN A 14 -13.62 -4.03 6.61
N ALA A 15 -13.16 -4.05 5.37
CA ALA A 15 -11.80 -3.69 4.99
C ALA A 15 -11.85 -2.69 3.81
N THR A 16 -10.91 -1.75 3.78
CA THR A 16 -10.75 -0.82 2.65
C THR A 16 -9.50 -1.18 1.87
N ASN A 17 -9.67 -1.62 0.63
CA ASN A 17 -8.53 -1.82 -0.27
C ASN A 17 -8.15 -0.49 -0.91
N PHE A 18 -6.86 -0.30 -1.15
CA PHE A 18 -6.35 0.87 -1.85
C PHE A 18 -5.20 0.46 -2.77
N VAL A 19 -5.10 1.18 -3.88
CA VAL A 19 -3.99 1.07 -4.83
C VAL A 19 -3.61 2.49 -5.26
N TYR A 20 -2.31 2.78 -5.22
CA TYR A 20 -1.71 3.96 -5.81
C TYR A 20 -0.58 3.55 -6.73
N GLU A 21 -0.61 4.00 -7.98
CA GLU A 21 0.36 3.57 -9.01
C GLU A 21 1.16 4.75 -9.55
N TRP A 22 2.42 4.48 -9.86
CA TRP A 22 3.33 5.45 -10.48
C TRP A 22 4.13 4.82 -11.62
N GLN A 23 4.35 5.64 -12.66
CA GLN A 23 5.26 5.37 -13.78
C GLN A 23 6.38 6.42 -13.72
N LEU A 24 7.60 6.03 -13.36
CA LEU A 24 8.68 6.92 -12.95
C LEU A 24 9.95 6.72 -13.79
N GLY A 25 10.76 7.77 -13.93
CA GLY A 25 12.14 7.61 -14.42
C GLY A 25 13.03 6.91 -13.38
N GLU A 26 14.21 6.42 -13.78
CA GLU A 26 15.11 5.64 -12.90
C GLU A 26 15.42 6.33 -11.56
N GLY A 27 15.81 7.61 -11.60
CA GLY A 27 16.14 8.37 -10.39
C GLY A 27 14.93 8.63 -9.49
N GLU A 28 13.76 8.88 -10.08
CA GLU A 28 12.51 9.06 -9.33
C GLU A 28 12.04 7.75 -8.70
N PHE A 29 12.19 6.64 -9.43
CA PHE A 29 11.87 5.30 -8.95
C PHE A 29 12.74 4.90 -7.75
N ALA A 30 14.06 5.10 -7.83
CA ALA A 30 14.96 4.82 -6.71
C ALA A 30 14.59 5.64 -5.47
N ASN A 31 14.29 6.93 -5.66
CA ASN A 31 13.83 7.81 -4.58
C ASN A 31 12.47 7.38 -4.01
N ALA A 32 11.52 6.95 -4.86
CA ALA A 32 10.22 6.44 -4.44
C ALA A 32 10.37 5.16 -3.59
N LEU A 33 11.24 4.23 -4.00
CA LEU A 33 11.51 3.01 -3.26
C LEU A 33 12.10 3.29 -1.87
N ILE A 34 13.04 4.23 -1.76
CA ILE A 34 13.61 4.65 -0.46
C ILE A 34 12.52 5.25 0.45
N LYS A 35 11.64 6.10 -0.10
CA LYS A 35 10.51 6.69 0.64
C LYS A 35 9.52 5.64 1.11
N LEU A 36 9.22 4.65 0.25
CA LEU A 36 8.34 3.53 0.58
C LEU A 36 8.94 2.69 1.72
N GLN A 37 10.21 2.30 1.61
CA GLN A 37 10.91 1.56 2.67
C GLN A 37 10.89 2.35 3.99
N SER A 38 11.16 3.65 3.95
CA SER A 38 11.14 4.51 5.13
C SER A 38 9.76 4.61 5.76
N PHE A 39 8.71 4.69 4.94
CA PHE A 39 7.32 4.66 5.40
C PHE A 39 6.96 3.33 6.06
N CYS A 40 7.34 2.20 5.46
CA CYS A 40 7.12 0.87 6.03
C CYS A 40 7.88 0.63 7.34
N MET A 41 9.02 1.29 7.54
CA MET A 41 9.80 1.24 8.79
C MET A 41 9.36 2.26 9.84
N SER A 42 8.37 3.10 9.54
CA SER A 42 7.80 4.06 10.50
C SER A 42 6.83 3.37 11.47
N ASP A 43 6.28 4.14 12.41
CA ASP A 43 5.28 3.66 13.37
C ASP A 43 3.90 3.50 12.70
N LEU A 44 3.78 2.48 11.85
CA LEU A 44 2.53 2.16 11.17
C LEU A 44 1.57 1.41 12.09
N PRO A 45 0.28 1.76 12.08
CA PRO A 45 -0.73 1.05 12.84
C PRO A 45 -0.86 -0.41 12.38
N ALA A 46 -1.03 -1.35 13.31
CA ALA A 46 -1.19 -2.77 13.01
C ALA A 46 -2.39 -3.11 12.10
N GLN A 47 -3.31 -2.16 11.90
CA GLN A 47 -4.48 -2.29 11.04
C GLN A 47 -4.18 -2.05 9.55
N ILE A 48 -2.96 -1.67 9.16
CA ILE A 48 -2.58 -1.52 7.75
C ILE A 48 -1.72 -2.69 7.27
N GLY A 49 -2.13 -3.31 6.18
CA GLY A 49 -1.30 -4.20 5.37
C GLY A 49 -0.87 -3.47 4.10
N ILE A 50 0.41 -3.56 3.75
CA ILE A 50 1.00 -2.90 2.58
C ILE A 50 1.83 -3.91 1.80
N GLU A 51 1.69 -3.87 0.49
CA GLU A 51 2.59 -4.49 -0.47
C GLU A 51 2.98 -3.50 -1.57
N SER A 52 4.02 -3.86 -2.32
CA SER A 52 4.44 -3.10 -3.49
C SER A 52 4.97 -4.04 -4.55
N ASN A 53 4.50 -3.84 -5.77
CA ASN A 53 5.03 -4.46 -6.97
C ASN A 53 5.96 -3.48 -7.67
N LEU A 54 7.12 -3.99 -8.09
CA LEU A 54 8.14 -3.26 -8.84
C LEU A 54 8.27 -3.89 -10.22
N GLY A 55 8.30 -3.08 -11.27
CA GLY A 55 8.32 -3.65 -12.62
C GLY A 55 8.70 -2.67 -13.72
N LYS A 56 8.65 -3.19 -14.95
CA LYS A 56 8.79 -2.37 -16.15
C LYS A 56 7.51 -1.55 -16.35
N GLY A 57 7.70 -0.26 -16.57
CA GLY A 57 6.66 0.68 -16.91
C GLY A 57 6.45 0.86 -18.41
N GLU A 58 5.56 1.79 -18.75
CA GLU A 58 5.34 2.22 -20.14
C GLU A 58 6.41 3.24 -20.58
N ASP A 59 6.64 3.35 -21.89
CA ASP A 59 7.53 4.36 -22.49
C ASP A 59 8.94 4.44 -21.88
N GLY A 60 9.49 3.29 -21.50
CA GLY A 60 10.83 3.19 -20.91
C GLY A 60 10.92 3.61 -19.44
N LYS A 61 9.79 3.84 -18.78
CA LYS A 61 9.70 4.11 -17.33
C LYS A 61 9.71 2.82 -16.52
N LEU A 62 9.76 3.00 -15.20
CA LEU A 62 9.64 1.95 -14.19
C LEU A 62 8.32 2.12 -13.43
N TYR A 63 7.69 0.99 -13.12
CA TYR A 63 6.45 0.91 -12.38
C TYR A 63 6.71 0.59 -10.91
N ILE A 64 6.04 1.33 -10.02
CA ILE A 64 5.93 1.03 -8.59
C ILE A 64 4.50 1.31 -8.15
N ASP A 65 3.95 0.46 -7.29
CA ASP A 65 2.69 0.71 -6.60
C ASP A 65 2.82 0.74 -5.07
N LEU A 66 1.79 1.28 -4.44
CA LEU A 66 1.48 1.09 -3.03
C LEU A 66 0.07 0.49 -2.99
N THR A 67 0.02 -0.82 -2.79
CA THR A 67 -1.22 -1.58 -2.69
C THR A 67 -1.40 -2.05 -1.25
N GLY A 68 -2.63 -2.13 -0.79
CA GLY A 68 -2.86 -2.65 0.55
C GLY A 68 -4.29 -2.64 1.00
N VAL A 69 -4.43 -2.94 2.28
CA VAL A 69 -5.69 -3.10 2.97
C VAL A 69 -5.66 -2.38 4.30
N TRP A 70 -6.76 -1.71 4.62
CA TRP A 70 -6.99 -1.06 5.90
C TRP A 70 -8.13 -1.71 6.64
N TYR A 71 -7.83 -2.19 7.84
CA TYR A 71 -8.74 -2.91 8.72
C TYR A 71 -9.34 -2.03 9.84
N GLY A 72 -9.03 -0.74 9.87
CA GLY A 72 -9.61 0.22 10.82
C GLY A 72 -10.87 0.91 10.28
N ALA A 73 -11.30 1.98 10.96
CA ALA A 73 -12.45 2.78 10.53
C ALA A 73 -12.21 3.39 9.13
N PRO A 74 -13.18 3.39 8.20
CA PRO A 74 -12.97 3.83 6.81
C PRO A 74 -12.38 5.23 6.66
N ASN A 75 -12.71 6.15 7.56
CA ASN A 75 -12.19 7.53 7.55
C ASN A 75 -10.74 7.67 8.07
N GLY A 76 -10.16 6.62 8.67
CA GLY A 76 -8.81 6.63 9.21
C GLY A 76 -7.69 6.37 8.19
N LEU A 77 -8.02 5.78 7.03
CA LEU A 77 -7.02 5.41 6.03
C LEU A 77 -6.21 6.62 5.53
N THR A 78 -6.89 7.74 5.27
CA THR A 78 -6.24 8.94 4.74
C THR A 78 -5.16 9.44 5.69
N SER A 79 -5.42 9.52 7.00
CA SER A 79 -4.41 9.98 7.96
C SER A 79 -3.18 9.08 8.03
N VAL A 80 -3.32 7.78 7.74
CA VAL A 80 -2.21 6.81 7.78
C VAL A 80 -1.35 6.90 6.52
N ILE A 81 -1.97 7.01 5.34
CA ILE A 81 -1.26 6.96 4.05
C ILE A 81 -0.75 8.34 3.59
N GLN A 82 -1.40 9.43 4.03
CA GLN A 82 -1.06 10.79 3.58
C GLN A 82 0.41 11.19 3.80
N PRO A 83 1.10 10.81 4.90
CA PRO A 83 2.52 11.09 5.08
C PRO A 83 3.40 10.55 3.95
N PHE A 84 3.08 9.37 3.41
CA PHE A 84 3.78 8.82 2.25
C PHE A 84 3.38 9.55 0.95
N LEU A 85 2.08 9.71 0.69
CA LEU A 85 1.61 10.34 -0.55
C LEU A 85 2.10 11.78 -0.71
N SER A 86 2.32 12.49 0.40
CA SER A 86 2.82 13.86 0.38
C SER A 86 4.30 13.97 -0.02
N GLN A 87 5.04 12.84 -0.02
CA GLN A 87 6.44 12.78 -0.45
C GLN A 87 6.58 12.37 -1.93
N MET A 88 5.49 11.96 -2.58
CA MET A 88 5.50 11.48 -3.95
C MET A 88 5.33 12.64 -4.94
N VAL A 89 6.15 12.64 -5.99
CA VAL A 89 6.30 13.76 -6.96
C VAL A 89 5.04 13.98 -7.81
N SER A 90 4.22 12.94 -7.98
CA SER A 90 2.93 12.98 -8.65
C SER A 90 1.88 12.26 -7.79
N ARG A 91 0.64 12.78 -7.80
CA ARG A 91 -0.50 12.06 -7.20
C ARG A 91 -0.72 10.81 -8.05
N GLY A 92 -0.42 9.64 -7.49
CA GLY A 92 -0.62 8.36 -8.18
C GLY A 92 -2.09 8.17 -8.59
N ILE A 93 -2.32 7.31 -9.58
CA ILE A 93 -3.68 6.92 -9.96
C ILE A 93 -4.26 6.14 -8.79
N LYS A 94 -5.40 6.58 -8.26
CA LYS A 94 -6.04 5.99 -7.08
C LYS A 94 -7.16 5.04 -7.51
N GLY A 95 -7.03 3.76 -7.14
CA GLY A 95 -8.14 2.81 -7.10
C GLY A 95 -8.63 2.63 -5.65
N ILE A 96 -9.94 2.74 -5.41
CA ILE A 96 -10.57 2.34 -4.13
C ILE A 96 -11.66 1.33 -4.46
N GLU A 97 -11.55 0.14 -3.88
CA GLU A 97 -12.61 -0.87 -3.93
C GLU A 97 -13.00 -1.24 -2.49
N SER A 98 -14.31 -1.17 -2.20
CA SER A 98 -14.88 -1.61 -0.92
C SER A 98 -15.36 -3.05 -1.08
N LEU A 99 -14.77 -3.99 -0.34
CA LEU A 99 -15.32 -5.32 -0.19
C LEU A 99 -16.45 -5.26 0.86
N LEU A 100 -17.69 -5.10 0.39
CA LEU A 100 -18.87 -5.40 1.20
C LEU A 100 -19.26 -6.85 0.92
N ASN A 101 -19.33 -7.66 1.97
CA ASN A 101 -20.06 -8.93 1.96
C ASN A 101 -21.55 -8.65 2.23
#